data_AF-A0A920LH71-F1
#
_entry.id   AF-A0A920LH71-F1
#
_cell.length_a   1.000
_cell.length_b   1.000
_cell.length_c   1.000
_cell.angle_alpha   90.00
_cell.angle_beta   90.00
_cell.angle_gamma   90.00
#
_symmetry.space_group_name_H-M   'P 1'
#
loop_
_entity.id
_entity.type
_entity.pdbx_description
1 polymer ?
#
loop_
_entity_poly.entity_id
_entity_poly.type
_entity_poly.pdbx_seq_one_letter_code
_entity_poly.pdbx_strand_id
1 'polypeptide(L)'
;MMPSNYSKNLTSILEMLWNIEKDLNLVSYNETEKKIYYIIAWKLSNCGTCNISDVIDSSGFSRSTVYKTIKKFESADLVIVKQSEGDKREFNLILAN
;
A
#
# COMPACT_ATOMS: atom_id res chain seq x y z
N MET A 1 -19.74 20.98 -23.48
CA MET A 1 -19.62 19.57 -23.90
C MET A 1 -19.91 18.72 -22.67
N MET A 2 -20.92 17.84 -22.71
CA MET A 2 -21.22 16.99 -21.55
C MET A 2 -20.10 15.97 -21.35
N PRO A 3 -19.65 15.71 -20.12
CA PRO A 3 -18.62 14.70 -19.89
C PRO A 3 -19.12 13.35 -20.40
N SER A 4 -18.26 12.66 -21.17
CA SER A 4 -18.53 11.30 -21.63
C SER A 4 -18.90 10.40 -20.45
N ASN A 5 -19.67 9.35 -20.68
CA ASN A 5 -19.99 8.37 -19.61
C ASN A 5 -18.71 7.83 -18.95
N TYR A 6 -17.63 7.72 -19.74
CA TYR A 6 -16.31 7.34 -19.26
C TYR A 6 -15.69 8.36 -18.30
N SER A 7 -15.80 9.67 -18.60
CA SER A 7 -15.32 10.73 -17.73
C SER A 7 -16.06 10.74 -16.38
N LYS A 8 -17.37 10.49 -16.39
CA LYS A 8 -18.16 10.37 -15.14
C LYS A 8 -17.73 9.17 -14.31
N ASN A 9 -17.51 8.01 -14.95
CA ASN A 9 -17.02 6.82 -14.27
C ASN A 9 -15.64 7.05 -13.65
N LEU A 10 -14.73 7.69 -14.38
CA LEU A 10 -13.41 8.04 -13.86
C LEU A 10 -13.52 8.94 -12.63
N THR A 11 -14.34 10.00 -12.68
CA THR A 11 -14.57 10.88 -11.52
C THR A 11 -15.10 10.09 -10.32
N SER A 12 -16.07 9.21 -10.53
CA SER A 12 -16.63 8.39 -9.44
C SER A 12 -15.60 7.44 -8.82
N ILE A 13 -14.73 6.83 -9.63
CA ILE A 13 -13.66 5.94 -9.12
C ILE A 13 -12.64 6.75 -8.31
N LEU A 14 -12.26 7.94 -8.78
CA LEU A 14 -11.31 8.80 -8.08
C LEU A 14 -11.89 9.30 -6.75
N GLU A 15 -13.17 9.67 -6.71
CA GLU A 15 -13.86 10.04 -5.46
C GLU A 15 -13.91 8.86 -4.47
N MET A 16 -14.21 7.66 -4.95
CA MET A 16 -14.22 6.45 -4.12
C MET A 16 -12.82 6.14 -3.57
N LEU A 17 -11.78 6.21 -4.41
CA LEU A 17 -10.40 6.02 -3.97
C LEU A 17 -10.00 7.06 -2.92
N TRP A 18 -10.33 8.33 -3.15
CA TRP A 18 -10.04 9.41 -2.19
C TRP A 18 -10.70 9.19 -0.83
N ASN A 19 -11.96 8.74 -0.82
CA ASN A 19 -12.66 8.42 0.44
C ASN A 19 -11.99 7.26 1.17
N ILE A 20 -11.61 6.19 0.46
CA ILE A 20 -10.87 5.06 1.04
C ILE A 20 -9.52 5.52 1.60
N GLU A 21 -8.78 6.35 0.86
CA GLU A 21 -7.53 6.93 1.33
C GLU A 21 -7.72 7.72 2.61
N LYS A 22 -8.82 8.46 2.75
CA LYS A 22 -9.15 9.22 3.95
C LYS A 22 -9.47 8.30 5.13
N ASP A 23 -10.29 7.28 4.92
CA ASP A 23 -10.69 6.33 5.96
C ASP A 23 -9.49 5.51 6.48
N LEU A 24 -8.52 5.24 5.60
CA LEU A 24 -7.26 4.56 5.92
C LEU A 24 -6.15 5.51 6.41
N ASN A 25 -6.43 6.80 6.60
CA ASN A 25 -5.43 7.82 6.97
C ASN A 25 -4.23 7.93 6.00
N LEU A 26 -4.43 7.61 4.72
CA LEU A 26 -3.40 7.68 3.67
C LEU A 26 -3.25 9.06 3.03
N VAL A 27 -4.17 9.99 3.30
CA VAL A 27 -4.21 11.33 2.66
C VAL A 27 -2.93 12.13 2.90
N SER A 28 -2.25 11.94 4.04
CA SER A 28 -1.01 12.64 4.37
C SER A 28 0.24 12.11 3.68
N TYR A 29 0.14 10.97 2.99
CA TYR A 29 1.26 10.31 2.34
C TYR A 29 1.37 10.75 0.87
N ASN A 30 2.59 10.73 0.33
CA ASN A 30 2.79 11.03 -1.08
C ASN A 30 2.44 9.83 -1.98
N GLU A 31 2.36 10.05 -3.29
CA GLU A 31 1.99 9.01 -4.26
C GLU A 31 2.92 7.78 -4.26
N THR A 32 4.20 7.97 -3.95
CA THR A 32 5.16 6.86 -3.83
C THR A 32 4.82 6.00 -2.61
N GLU A 33 4.55 6.64 -1.47
CA GLU A 33 4.16 5.97 -0.24
C GLU A 33 2.82 5.25 -0.41
N LYS A 34 1.80 5.94 -0.95
CA LYS A 34 0.49 5.34 -1.26
C LYS A 34 0.61 4.12 -2.17
N LYS A 35 1.41 4.21 -3.24
CA LYS A 35 1.65 3.07 -4.14
C LYS A 35 2.24 1.87 -3.39
N ILE A 36 3.18 2.09 -2.47
CA ILE A 36 3.72 1.02 -1.62
C ILE A 36 2.62 0.37 -0.79
N TYR A 37 1.76 1.18 -0.15
CA TYR A 37 0.62 0.66 0.61
C TYR A 37 -0.34 -0.17 -0.26
N TYR A 38 -0.67 0.32 -1.46
CA TYR A 38 -1.56 -0.39 -2.39
C TYR A 38 -0.98 -1.73 -2.84
N ILE A 39 0.33 -1.82 -3.04
CA ILE A 39 0.99 -3.08 -3.39
C ILE A 39 0.90 -4.07 -2.24
N ILE A 40 1.10 -3.63 -0.99
CA ILE A 40 0.96 -4.48 0.19
C ILE A 40 -0.49 -5.02 0.27
N ALA A 41 -1.48 -4.14 0.19
CA ALA A 41 -2.89 -4.51 0.24
C ALA A 41 -3.28 -5.48 -0.90
N TRP A 42 -2.82 -5.19 -2.12
CA TRP A 42 -3.08 -6.03 -3.28
C TRP A 42 -2.43 -7.42 -3.13
N LYS A 43 -1.17 -7.50 -2.68
CA LYS A 43 -0.46 -8.76 -2.46
C LYS A 43 -1.14 -9.59 -1.37
N LEU A 44 -1.51 -8.98 -0.25
CA LEU A 44 -2.23 -9.68 0.81
C LEU A 44 -3.58 -10.23 0.32
N SER A 45 -4.33 -9.44 -0.46
CA SER A 45 -5.63 -9.88 -0.99
C SER A 45 -5.53 -10.98 -2.05
N ASN A 46 -4.48 -11.00 -2.87
CA ASN A 46 -4.38 -11.92 -4.02
C ASN A 46 -3.46 -13.13 -3.76
N CYS A 47 -2.47 -12.99 -2.89
CA CYS A 47 -1.45 -14.00 -2.59
C CYS A 47 -1.57 -14.54 -1.16
N GLY A 48 -2.33 -13.89 -0.28
CA GLY A 48 -2.50 -14.28 1.13
C GLY A 48 -1.34 -13.87 2.05
N THR A 49 -0.15 -13.64 1.49
CA THR A 49 1.04 -13.18 2.22
C THR A 49 1.74 -12.05 1.45
N CYS A 50 2.51 -11.27 2.18
CA CYS A 50 3.36 -10.23 1.60
C CYS A 50 4.57 -10.01 2.50
N ASN A 51 5.77 -10.14 1.95
CA ASN A 51 7.01 -9.76 2.65
C ASN A 51 7.62 -8.48 2.04
N ILE A 52 8.63 -7.90 2.70
CA ILE A 52 9.28 -6.67 2.22
C ILE A 52 9.92 -6.86 0.84
N SER A 53 10.47 -8.04 0.55
CA SER A 53 11.08 -8.36 -0.74
C SER A 53 10.04 -8.31 -1.87
N ASP A 54 8.84 -8.84 -1.65
CA ASP A 54 7.74 -8.79 -2.61
C ASP A 54 7.38 -7.34 -2.97
N VAL A 55 7.39 -6.45 -1.98
CA VAL A 55 7.09 -5.03 -2.18
C VAL A 55 8.21 -4.35 -2.96
N ILE A 56 9.48 -4.66 -2.67
CA ILE A 56 10.64 -4.15 -3.42
C ILE A 56 10.50 -4.55 -4.90
N ASP A 57 10.28 -5.83 -5.15
CA ASP A 57 10.24 -6.39 -6.50
C ASP A 57 9.02 -5.90 -7.30
N SER A 58 7.86 -5.78 -6.64
CA SER A 58 6.60 -5.36 -7.30
C SER A 58 6.48 -3.85 -7.47
N SER A 59 7.13 -3.05 -6.63
CA SER A 59 7.01 -1.58 -6.67
C SER A 59 7.93 -0.89 -7.67
N GLY A 60 9.09 -1.51 -7.95
CA GLY A 60 10.17 -0.90 -8.72
C GLY A 60 10.93 0.19 -7.96
N PHE A 61 10.68 0.37 -6.66
CA PHE A 61 11.37 1.36 -5.83
C PHE A 61 12.63 0.80 -5.20
N SER A 62 13.56 1.70 -4.84
CA SER A 62 14.76 1.30 -4.11
C SER A 62 14.41 0.66 -2.77
N ARG A 63 15.24 -0.29 -2.31
CA ARG A 63 15.11 -0.90 -0.98
C ARG A 63 14.98 0.17 0.10
N SER A 64 15.86 1.18 0.09
CA SER A 64 15.86 2.26 1.07
C SER A 64 14.55 3.04 1.11
N THR A 65 13.92 3.27 -0.05
CA THR A 65 12.60 3.91 -0.13
C THR A 65 11.54 3.03 0.54
N VAL A 66 11.46 1.76 0.15
CA VAL A 66 10.49 0.81 0.69
C VAL A 66 10.63 0.67 2.21
N TYR A 67 11.84 0.45 2.71
CA TYR A 67 12.10 0.32 4.15
C TYR A 67 11.72 1.58 4.93
N LYS A 68 12.07 2.78 4.43
CA LYS A 68 11.70 4.04 5.09
C LYS A 68 10.19 4.21 5.14
N THR A 69 9.49 3.90 4.06
CA THR A 69 8.03 3.99 3.98
C THR A 69 7.36 2.99 4.91
N ILE A 70 7.77 1.72 4.92
CA ILE A 70 7.22 0.69 5.82
C ILE A 70 7.40 1.11 7.28
N LYS A 71 8.57 1.64 7.67
CA LYS A 71 8.77 2.16 9.02
C LYS A 71 7.82 3.30 9.38
N LYS A 72 7.51 4.20 8.43
CA LYS A 72 6.51 5.26 8.65
C LYS A 72 5.11 4.68 8.85
N PHE A 73 4.75 3.65 8.09
CA PHE A 73 3.46 2.97 8.22
C PHE A 73 3.35 2.21 9.54
N GLU A 74 4.42 1.53 9.96
CA GLU A 74 4.50 0.86 11.25
C GLU A 74 4.36 1.86 12.42
N SER A 75 5.02 3.02 12.32
CA SER A 75 4.92 4.07 13.36
C SER A 75 3.54 4.74 13.42
N ALA A 76 2.72 4.57 12.38
CA ALA A 76 1.39 5.15 12.27
C ALA A 76 0.28 4.09 12.41
N ASP A 77 0.63 2.88 12.88
CA ASP A 77 -0.30 1.75 13.01
C ASP A 77 -1.09 1.46 11.72
N LEU A 78 -0.45 1.58 10.56
CA LEU A 78 -1.02 1.23 9.26
C LEU A 78 -0.61 -0.18 8.80
N VAL A 79 0.61 -0.60 9.17
CA VAL A 79 1.18 -1.89 8.82
C VAL A 79 1.90 -2.48 10.02
N ILE A 80 1.65 -3.75 10.31
CA ILE A 80 2.37 -4.53 11.31
C ILE A 80 3.48 -5.30 10.61
N VAL A 81 4.71 -5.17 11.11
CA VAL A 81 5.87 -5.91 10.60
C VAL A 81 6.16 -7.09 11.54
N LYS A 82 6.11 -8.31 11.02
CA LYS A 82 6.45 -9.54 11.78
C LYS A 82 7.60 -10.26 11.12
N GLN A 83 8.59 -10.67 11.90
CA GLN A 83 9.64 -11.54 11.39
C GLN A 83 9.04 -12.87 10.94
N SER A 84 9.46 -13.38 9.79
CA SER A 84 9.01 -14.67 9.28
C SER A 84 9.54 -15.81 10.14
N GLU A 85 8.69 -16.80 10.41
CA GLU A 85 9.06 -18.00 11.19
C GLU A 85 9.93 -18.97 10.39
N GLY A 86 9.77 -19.01 9.05
CA GLY A 86 10.52 -19.89 8.15
C GLY A 86 11.87 -19.32 7.72
N ASP A 87 11.97 -18.01 7.56
CA ASP A 87 13.23 -17.31 7.29
C ASP A 87 13.34 -16.05 8.15
N LYS A 88 14.23 -16.07 9.14
CA LYS A 88 14.47 -14.94 10.05
C LYS A 88 15.02 -13.69 9.34
N ARG A 89 15.44 -13.78 8.08
CA ARG A 89 15.88 -12.64 7.27
C ARG A 89 14.72 -11.91 6.61
N GLU A 90 13.54 -12.53 6.54
CA GLU A 90 12.35 -11.94 5.95
C GLU A 90 11.39 -11.38 7.01
N PHE A 91 10.66 -10.35 6.57
CA PHE A 91 9.65 -9.70 7.38
C PHE A 91 8.34 -9.69 6.60
N ASN A 92 7.33 -10.31 7.19
CA ASN A 92 5.96 -10.34 6.70
C ASN A 92 5.25 -9.05 7.13
N LEU A 93 4.43 -8.53 6.22
CA LEU A 93 3.66 -7.31 6.38
C LEU A 93 2.19 -7.70 6.53
N ILE A 94 1.50 -7.09 7.49
CA ILE A 94 0.07 -7.27 7.73
C ILE A 94 -0.54 -5.87 7.79
N LEU A 95 -1.72 -5.65 7.20
CA LEU A 95 -2.44 -4.38 7.40
C LEU A 95 -2.97 -4.33 8.82
N ALA A 96 -2.82 -3.18 9.49
CA ALA A 96 -3.26 -3.01 10.88
C ALA A 96 -4.78 -2.83 11.03
N ASN A 97 -5.48 -2.57 9.92
CA ASN A 97 -6.94 -2.45 9.83
C ASN A 97 -7.60 -3.73 9.31
#